data_AF-G2DG19-F1
#
_entry.id   AF-G2DG19-F1
#
_cell.length_a   1.000
_cell.length_b   1.000
_cell.length_c   1.000
_cell.angle_alpha   90.00
_cell.angle_beta   90.00
_cell.angle_gamma   90.00
#
_symmetry.space_group_name_H-M   'P 1'
#
loop_
_entity.id
_entity.type
_entity.pdbx_description
1 polymer ?
#
loop_
_entity_poly.entity_id
_entity_poly.type
_entity_poly.pdbx_seq_one_letter_code
_entity_poly.pdbx_strand_id
1 'polypeptide(L)'
;MSQELDSIASVLYDGQTADQTQQQMEADYAGALLQNDGANHLYSYYTQYEDLAMLFEAALMKHYDDIDMDIAFAGKPAAEEPVCEDYLVGWGERNRIAAESVKGRAEFAAESILPGATDWSVFFATIVGMPQSMVVGEDWCANLTLGTGARSIRDDAALQNLAKRPINPQDRMIP
;
A
#
# COMPACT_ATOMS: atom_id res chain seq x y z
N MET A 1 5.89 -15.48 4.89
CA MET A 1 4.54 -14.94 4.97
C MET A 1 3.97 -15.32 6.31
N SER A 2 3.53 -14.30 7.04
CA SER A 2 2.98 -14.32 8.38
C SER A 2 1.57 -14.90 8.36
N GLN A 3 1.34 -15.86 9.25
CA GLN A 3 0.01 -16.45 9.43
C GLN A 3 -0.99 -15.43 9.97
N GLU A 4 -0.51 -14.44 10.73
CA GLU A 4 -1.31 -13.33 11.24
C GLU A 4 -1.85 -12.47 10.09
N LEU A 5 -1.02 -12.12 9.10
CA LEU A 5 -1.47 -11.37 7.93
C LEU A 5 -2.32 -12.21 6.96
N ASP A 6 -2.06 -13.51 6.82
CA ASP A 6 -2.96 -14.44 6.10
C ASP A 6 -4.36 -14.48 6.76
N SER A 7 -4.39 -14.48 8.09
CA SER A 7 -5.64 -14.47 8.86
C SER A 7 -6.38 -13.14 8.73
N ILE A 8 -5.65 -12.01 8.76
CA ILE A 8 -6.24 -10.68 8.49
C ILE A 8 -6.78 -10.60 7.07
N ALA A 9 -6.07 -11.12 6.07
CA ALA A 9 -6.54 -11.16 4.69
C ALA A 9 -7.84 -11.97 4.54
N SER A 10 -8.00 -13.06 5.29
CA SER A 10 -9.25 -13.82 5.28
C SER A 10 -10.42 -13.01 5.85
N VAL A 11 -10.20 -12.18 6.87
CA VAL A 11 -11.24 -11.24 7.35
C VAL A 11 -11.57 -10.20 6.28
N LEU A 12 -10.55 -9.63 5.65
CA LEU A 12 -10.69 -8.52 4.69
C LEU A 12 -11.14 -8.94 3.28
N TYR A 13 -11.03 -10.21 2.91
CA TYR A 13 -11.26 -10.64 1.52
C TYR A 13 -12.08 -11.95 1.39
N ASP A 14 -12.24 -12.73 2.47
CA ASP A 14 -13.04 -13.97 2.50
C ASP A 14 -14.34 -13.82 3.34
N GLY A 15 -14.55 -12.66 3.96
CA GLY A 15 -15.74 -12.39 4.78
C GLY A 15 -15.73 -13.09 6.15
N GLN A 16 -14.57 -13.52 6.62
CA GLN A 16 -14.43 -14.08 7.96
C GLN A 16 -14.63 -13.00 9.03
N THR A 17 -15.15 -13.38 10.19
CA THR A 17 -15.35 -12.43 11.30
C THR A 17 -14.04 -12.23 12.07
N ALA A 18 -13.64 -10.98 12.25
CA ALA A 18 -12.44 -10.63 13.02
C ALA A 18 -12.57 -11.07 14.49
N ASP A 19 -11.56 -11.76 15.01
CA ASP A 19 -11.45 -12.05 16.43
C ASP A 19 -10.91 -10.86 17.24
N GLN A 20 -10.87 -11.01 18.57
CA GLN A 20 -10.42 -9.93 19.45
C GLN A 20 -8.95 -9.55 19.24
N THR A 21 -8.09 -10.49 18.88
CA THR A 21 -6.66 -10.24 18.61
C THR A 21 -6.50 -9.42 17.34
N GLN A 22 -7.21 -9.80 16.27
CA GLN A 22 -7.19 -9.10 15.00
C GLN A 22 -7.77 -7.68 15.11
N GLN A 23 -8.84 -7.50 15.90
CA GLN A 23 -9.43 -6.18 16.17
C GLN A 23 -8.50 -5.24 16.98
N GLN A 24 -7.56 -5.81 17.72
CA GLN A 24 -6.58 -5.08 18.54
C GLN A 24 -5.20 -5.01 17.86
N MET A 25 -5.07 -5.44 16.60
CA MET A 25 -3.81 -5.38 15.88
C MET A 25 -3.44 -3.93 15.59
N GLU A 26 -2.29 -3.50 16.10
CA GLU A 26 -1.77 -2.15 15.90
C GLU A 26 -1.12 -2.01 14.51
N ALA A 27 -1.22 -0.80 13.97
CA ALA A 27 -0.79 -0.50 12.60
C ALA A 27 0.74 -0.67 12.39
N ASP A 28 1.54 -0.32 13.39
CA ASP A 28 3.00 -0.50 13.37
C ASP A 28 3.39 -1.99 13.35
N TYR A 29 2.70 -2.81 14.15
CA TYR A 29 2.91 -4.26 14.18
C TYR A 29 2.52 -4.92 12.84
N ALA A 30 1.35 -4.60 12.30
CA ALA A 30 0.91 -5.11 10.99
C ALA A 30 1.88 -4.72 9.87
N GLY A 31 2.34 -3.46 9.88
CA GLY A 31 3.34 -2.97 8.95
C GLY A 31 4.69 -3.66 9.07
N ALA A 32 5.15 -3.93 10.30
CA ALA A 32 6.39 -4.66 10.53
C ALA A 32 6.31 -6.11 10.00
N LEU A 33 5.17 -6.79 10.15
CA LEU A 33 4.95 -8.10 9.55
C LEU A 33 5.04 -8.04 8.02
N LEU A 34 4.35 -7.07 7.40
CA LEU A 34 4.37 -6.90 5.94
C LEU A 34 5.78 -6.54 5.43
N GLN A 35 6.52 -5.74 6.19
CA GLN A 35 7.92 -5.40 5.93
C GLN A 35 8.80 -6.65 5.92
N ASN A 36 8.70 -7.48 6.96
CA ASN A 36 9.53 -8.67 7.14
C ASN A 36 9.24 -9.76 6.12
N ASP A 37 7.97 -9.93 5.73
CA ASP A 37 7.57 -10.92 4.74
C ASP A 37 7.84 -10.50 3.30
N GLY A 38 8.01 -9.19 3.06
CA GLY A 38 8.29 -8.65 1.73
C GLY A 38 7.12 -8.81 0.76
N ALA A 39 5.86 -8.79 1.22
CA ALA A 39 4.70 -8.67 0.34
C ALA A 39 4.58 -7.24 -0.21
N ASN A 40 4.09 -7.07 -1.44
CA ASN A 40 3.90 -5.73 -2.03
C ASN A 40 2.65 -5.03 -1.49
N HIS A 41 1.60 -5.78 -1.14
CA HIS A 41 0.32 -5.24 -0.70
C HIS A 41 -0.35 -6.23 0.29
N LEU A 42 -1.27 -5.77 1.13
CA LEU A 42 -1.98 -6.64 2.08
C LEU A 42 -2.85 -7.71 1.35
N TYR A 43 -3.35 -7.37 0.17
CA TYR A 43 -4.12 -8.31 -0.66
C TYR A 43 -3.29 -9.52 -1.14
N SER A 44 -1.95 -9.41 -1.17
CA SER A 44 -1.05 -10.54 -1.47
C SER A 44 -1.23 -11.74 -0.54
N TYR A 45 -1.74 -11.54 0.68
CA TYR A 45 -1.92 -12.60 1.67
C TYR A 45 -3.23 -13.40 1.47
N TYR A 46 -4.11 -12.99 0.55
CA TYR A 46 -5.36 -13.72 0.34
C TYR A 46 -5.13 -15.03 -0.41
N THR A 47 -4.42 -14.98 -1.55
CA THR A 47 -3.95 -16.18 -2.25
C THR A 47 -2.63 -15.87 -2.97
N GLN A 48 -1.89 -16.92 -3.33
CA GLN A 48 -0.70 -16.77 -4.17
C GLN A 48 -0.97 -16.09 -5.53
N TYR A 49 -2.19 -16.18 -6.04
CA TYR A 49 -2.57 -15.53 -7.30
C TYR A 49 -2.71 -14.02 -7.12
N GLU A 50 -3.13 -13.57 -5.93
CA GLU A 50 -3.22 -12.16 -5.62
C GLU A 50 -1.84 -11.54 -5.36
N ASP A 51 -0.88 -12.28 -4.78
CA ASP A 51 0.50 -11.77 -4.73
C ASP A 51 1.07 -11.56 -6.14
N LEU A 52 0.86 -12.51 -7.05
CA LEU A 52 1.24 -12.37 -8.45
C LEU A 52 0.57 -11.17 -9.11
N ALA A 53 -0.75 -11.01 -8.91
CA ALA A 53 -1.51 -9.91 -9.49
C ALA A 53 -1.03 -8.56 -8.96
N MET A 54 -0.85 -8.41 -7.65
CA MET A 54 -0.41 -7.16 -7.04
C MET A 54 1.01 -6.76 -7.43
N LEU A 55 1.91 -7.74 -7.61
CA LEU A 55 3.26 -7.50 -8.10
C LEU A 55 3.24 -7.04 -9.57
N PHE A 56 2.45 -7.73 -10.40
CA PHE A 56 2.35 -7.41 -11.82
C PHE A 56 1.68 -6.06 -12.07
N GLU A 57 0.58 -5.77 -11.38
CA GLU A 57 -0.14 -4.50 -11.45
C GLU A 57 0.79 -3.33 -11.12
N ALA A 58 1.46 -3.37 -9.97
CA ALA A 58 2.36 -2.29 -9.56
C ALA A 58 3.53 -2.11 -10.55
N ALA A 59 4.02 -3.20 -11.17
CA ALA A 59 5.07 -3.11 -12.18
C ALA A 59 4.58 -2.39 -13.43
N LEU A 60 3.37 -2.70 -13.90
CA LEU A 60 2.77 -2.05 -15.06
C LEU A 60 2.46 -0.58 -14.80
N MET A 61 1.87 -0.25 -13.64
CA MET A 61 1.58 1.13 -13.25
C MET A 61 2.85 1.98 -13.21
N LYS A 62 3.94 1.44 -12.62
CA LYS A 62 5.21 2.15 -12.59
C LYS A 62 5.84 2.26 -13.99
N HIS A 63 5.76 1.21 -14.80
CA HIS A 63 6.38 1.21 -16.13
C HIS A 63 5.68 2.12 -17.14
N TYR A 64 4.35 2.05 -17.22
CA TYR A 64 3.57 2.76 -18.24
C TYR A 64 3.17 4.17 -17.83
N ASP A 65 2.94 4.41 -16.53
CA ASP A 65 2.37 5.66 -16.04
C ASP A 65 3.27 6.38 -15.02
N ASP A 66 4.45 5.84 -14.69
CA ASP A 66 5.36 6.35 -13.66
C ASP A 66 4.69 6.56 -12.28
N ILE A 67 3.69 5.73 -11.98
CA ILE A 67 2.95 5.82 -10.72
C ILE A 67 3.68 5.06 -9.61
N ASP A 68 4.00 5.78 -8.53
CA ASP A 68 4.46 5.22 -7.28
C ASP A 68 3.28 4.89 -6.37
N MET A 69 2.98 3.61 -6.18
CA MET A 69 1.86 3.17 -5.35
C MET A 69 2.15 3.40 -3.86
N ASP A 70 1.17 3.98 -3.15
CA ASP A 70 1.20 4.17 -1.71
C ASP A 70 0.47 3.04 -0.98
N ILE A 71 1.08 2.51 0.06
CA ILE A 71 0.43 1.60 1.00
C ILE A 71 0.72 2.03 2.45
N ALA A 72 -0.25 1.81 3.34
CA ALA A 72 -0.06 2.07 4.76
C ALA A 72 -1.01 1.24 5.62
N PHE A 73 -0.58 1.02 6.86
CA PHE A 73 -1.44 0.69 7.98
C PHE A 73 -1.64 1.94 8.82
N ALA A 74 -2.89 2.25 9.14
CA ALA A 74 -3.28 3.39 9.95
C ALA A 74 -4.16 2.96 11.12
N GLY A 75 -4.08 3.71 12.21
CA GLY A 75 -4.98 3.51 13.34
C GLY A 75 -6.44 3.79 12.95
N LYS A 76 -7.37 3.09 13.60
CA LYS A 76 -8.79 3.37 13.40
C LYS A 76 -9.12 4.77 13.95
N PRO A 77 -9.65 5.69 13.13
CA PRO A 77 -10.03 7.02 13.59
C PRO A 77 -11.22 6.95 14.56
N ALA A 78 -11.30 7.92 15.47
CA ALA A 78 -12.42 8.04 16.42
C ALA A 78 -13.67 8.69 15.82
N ALA A 79 -13.53 9.41 14.70
CA ALA A 79 -14.63 10.08 14.01
C ALA A 79 -15.60 9.06 13.38
N GLU A 80 -16.90 9.37 13.43
CA GLU A 80 -17.94 8.54 12.78
C GLU A 80 -17.83 8.58 11.25
N GLU A 81 -17.47 9.74 10.71
CA GLU A 81 -17.26 10.00 9.27
C GLU A 81 -15.82 10.50 9.05
N PRO A 82 -14.83 9.60 9.11
CA PRO A 82 -13.43 10.00 9.08
C PRO A 82 -13.01 10.49 7.70
N VAL A 83 -12.17 11.52 7.70
CA VAL A 83 -11.44 12.01 6.53
C VAL A 83 -9.98 11.57 6.61
N CYS A 84 -9.19 11.77 5.54
CA CYS A 84 -7.79 11.37 5.51
C CYS A 84 -6.96 11.91 6.71
N GLU A 85 -7.27 13.12 7.19
CA GLU A 85 -6.58 13.76 8.32
C GLU A 85 -6.80 13.00 9.65
N ASP A 86 -7.83 12.16 9.74
CA ASP A 86 -8.11 11.35 10.94
C ASP A 86 -7.31 10.05 10.99
N TYR A 87 -6.70 9.62 9.88
CA TYR A 87 -5.96 8.36 9.78
C TYR A 87 -4.48 8.56 10.05
N LEU A 88 -4.07 8.37 11.31
CA LEU A 88 -2.66 8.41 11.68
C LEU A 88 -1.94 7.15 11.20
N VAL A 89 -0.90 7.34 10.39
CA VAL A 89 -0.10 6.25 9.81
C VAL A 89 0.79 5.64 10.89
N GLY A 90 0.67 4.34 11.12
CA GLY A 90 1.56 3.56 12.00
C GLY A 90 2.75 2.96 11.26
N TRP A 91 2.54 2.66 9.98
CA TRP A 91 3.57 2.20 9.03
C TRP A 91 3.08 2.46 7.61
N GLY A 92 3.96 2.86 6.70
CA GLY A 92 3.61 3.00 5.29
C GLY A 92 4.82 3.18 4.39
N GLU A 93 4.65 2.87 3.11
CA GLU A 93 5.69 2.96 2.10
C GLU A 93 5.08 3.31 0.75
N ARG A 94 5.70 4.29 0.09
CA ARG A 94 5.49 4.62 -1.32
C ARG A 94 6.46 3.83 -2.17
N ASN A 95 6.00 3.36 -3.33
CA ASN A 95 6.80 2.63 -4.31
C ASN A 95 7.46 1.36 -3.75
N ARG A 96 6.69 0.59 -2.97
CA ARG A 96 7.18 -0.64 -2.33
C ARG A 96 7.70 -1.70 -3.31
N ILE A 97 7.26 -1.67 -4.56
CA ILE A 97 7.77 -2.57 -5.60
C ILE A 97 9.28 -2.39 -5.87
N ALA A 98 9.84 -1.22 -5.51
CA ALA A 98 11.27 -0.95 -5.55
C ALA A 98 12.04 -1.44 -4.30
N ALA A 99 11.37 -1.90 -3.25
CA ALA A 99 12.02 -2.39 -2.04
C ALA A 99 12.78 -3.70 -2.30
N GLU A 100 13.95 -3.86 -1.69
CA GLU A 100 14.84 -5.02 -1.93
C GLU A 100 14.14 -6.36 -1.69
N SER A 101 13.24 -6.43 -0.71
CA SER A 101 12.47 -7.65 -0.39
C SER A 101 11.37 -8.00 -1.41
N VAL A 102 11.01 -7.06 -2.31
CA VAL A 102 9.87 -7.17 -3.24
C VAL A 102 10.34 -7.21 -4.70
N LYS A 103 11.34 -6.37 -5.01
CA LYS A 103 11.82 -6.04 -6.36
C LYS A 103 12.07 -7.24 -7.25
N GLY A 104 12.78 -8.26 -6.75
CA GLY A 104 13.09 -9.46 -7.53
C GLY A 104 11.84 -10.29 -7.90
N ARG A 105 10.83 -10.35 -7.01
CA ARG A 105 9.57 -11.06 -7.33
C ARG A 105 8.73 -10.27 -8.32
N ALA A 106 8.74 -8.94 -8.22
CA ALA A 106 8.06 -8.07 -9.18
C ALA A 106 8.65 -8.15 -10.58
N GLU A 107 9.99 -8.13 -10.70
CA GLU A 107 10.69 -8.35 -11.98
C GLU A 107 10.33 -9.70 -12.58
N PHE A 108 10.38 -10.76 -11.77
CA PHE A 108 10.02 -12.09 -12.22
C PHE A 108 8.56 -12.18 -12.68
N ALA A 109 7.62 -11.58 -11.94
CA ALA A 109 6.21 -11.55 -12.31
C ALA A 109 5.99 -10.83 -13.65
N ALA A 110 6.59 -9.66 -13.83
CA ALA A 110 6.48 -8.85 -15.04
C ALA A 110 7.06 -9.56 -16.27
N GLU A 111 8.28 -10.11 -16.18
CA GLU A 111 8.90 -10.87 -17.26
C GLU A 111 8.11 -12.16 -17.58
N SER A 112 7.57 -12.84 -16.57
CA SER A 112 6.83 -14.08 -16.77
C SER A 112 5.48 -13.87 -17.48
N ILE A 113 4.77 -12.79 -17.16
CA ILE A 113 3.44 -12.51 -17.71
C ILE A 113 3.52 -11.75 -19.03
N LEU A 114 4.42 -10.75 -19.13
CA LEU A 114 4.54 -9.87 -20.29
C LEU A 114 6.00 -9.80 -20.79
N PRO A 115 6.54 -10.93 -21.28
CA PRO A 115 7.92 -10.97 -21.75
C PRO A 115 8.12 -10.06 -22.97
N GLY A 116 9.23 -9.33 -22.98
CA GLY A 116 9.64 -8.49 -24.12
C GLY A 116 8.86 -7.19 -24.32
N ALA A 117 7.93 -6.82 -23.43
CA ALA A 117 7.32 -5.48 -23.46
C ALA A 117 8.33 -4.36 -23.17
N THR A 118 9.31 -4.66 -22.32
CA THR A 118 10.48 -3.84 -22.06
C THR A 118 11.63 -4.75 -21.62
N ASP A 119 12.82 -4.19 -21.42
CA ASP A 119 13.88 -4.87 -20.67
C ASP A 119 13.56 -4.73 -19.17
N TRP A 120 12.85 -5.73 -18.62
CA TRP A 120 12.41 -5.70 -17.23
C TRP A 120 13.58 -5.64 -16.26
N SER A 121 14.71 -6.29 -16.58
CA SER A 121 15.90 -6.25 -15.74
C SER A 121 16.50 -4.85 -15.69
N VAL A 122 16.62 -4.17 -16.84
CA VAL A 122 17.06 -2.76 -16.88
C VAL A 122 16.06 -1.84 -16.19
N PHE A 123 14.75 -2.05 -16.40
CA PHE A 123 13.69 -1.26 -15.75
C PHE A 123 13.79 -1.34 -14.23
N PHE A 124 13.84 -2.54 -13.65
CA PHE A 124 14.00 -2.70 -12.21
C PHE A 124 15.36 -2.21 -11.74
N ALA A 125 16.45 -2.42 -12.49
CA ALA A 125 17.77 -1.93 -12.08
C ALA A 125 17.91 -0.40 -12.05
N THR A 126 17.21 0.33 -12.93
CA THR A 126 17.53 1.74 -13.20
C THR A 126 16.35 2.72 -13.19
N ILE A 127 15.12 2.24 -13.43
CA ILE A 127 13.95 3.11 -13.66
C ILE A 127 12.96 3.03 -12.50
N VAL A 128 12.79 1.85 -11.87
CA VAL A 128 11.77 1.62 -10.84
C VAL A 128 11.90 2.57 -9.63
N GLY A 129 13.06 3.19 -9.42
CA GLY A 129 13.29 4.16 -8.35
C GLY A 129 13.65 3.49 -7.02
N MET A 130 13.23 4.12 -5.93
CA MET A 130 13.46 3.64 -4.55
C MET A 130 12.15 3.69 -3.76
N PRO A 131 11.97 2.79 -2.78
CA PRO A 131 10.86 2.93 -1.85
C PRO A 131 11.06 4.17 -0.98
N GLN A 132 9.96 4.80 -0.57
CA GLN A 132 9.97 5.93 0.34
C GLN A 132 9.05 5.65 1.53
N SER A 133 9.62 5.56 2.73
CA SER A 133 8.84 5.37 3.95
C SER A 133 7.97 6.60 4.25
N MET A 134 6.76 6.32 4.73
CA MET A 134 5.86 7.33 5.29
C MET A 134 6.31 7.76 6.69
N VAL A 135 5.87 8.94 7.12
CA VAL A 135 6.14 9.49 8.45
C VAL A 135 5.10 8.94 9.42
N VAL A 136 5.57 8.14 10.37
CA VAL A 136 4.74 7.55 11.43
C VAL A 136 4.19 8.66 12.34
N GLY A 137 2.89 8.58 12.66
CA GLY A 137 2.18 9.55 13.50
C GLY A 137 1.66 10.77 12.74
N GLU A 138 2.06 10.97 11.49
CA GLU A 138 1.41 11.94 10.60
C GLU A 138 0.15 11.32 9.98
N ASP A 139 -0.80 12.17 9.60
CA ASP A 139 -2.03 11.72 8.96
C ASP A 139 -1.78 11.28 7.50
N TRP A 140 -2.74 10.54 6.94
CA TRP A 140 -2.66 10.03 5.57
C TRP A 140 -2.49 11.16 4.55
N CYS A 141 -3.21 12.27 4.70
CA CYS A 141 -3.15 13.39 3.77
C CYS A 141 -1.76 14.04 3.75
N ALA A 142 -1.18 14.29 4.93
CA ALA A 142 0.18 14.78 5.05
C ALA A 142 1.18 13.84 4.35
N ASN A 143 1.03 12.53 4.57
CA ASN A 143 1.88 11.51 3.95
C ASN A 143 1.78 11.44 2.42
N LEU A 144 0.63 11.75 1.82
CA LEU A 144 0.48 11.77 0.36
C LEU A 144 1.38 12.83 -0.32
N THR A 145 1.77 13.88 0.40
CA THR A 145 2.60 14.97 -0.14
C THR A 145 4.11 14.73 -0.04
N LEU A 146 4.53 13.59 0.52
CA LEU A 146 5.94 13.23 0.66
C LEU A 146 6.68 13.25 -0.69
N GLY A 147 7.89 13.82 -0.71
CA GLY A 147 8.78 13.86 -1.89
C GLY A 147 8.42 14.90 -2.97
N THR A 148 7.20 15.43 -3.00
CA THR A 148 6.93 16.68 -3.73
C THR A 148 7.50 17.82 -2.91
N GLY A 149 8.37 18.68 -3.47
CA GLY A 149 8.84 19.87 -2.75
C GLY A 149 7.63 20.63 -2.21
N ALA A 150 7.43 20.55 -0.89
CA ALA A 150 6.14 20.73 -0.22
C ALA A 150 5.28 21.84 -0.84
N ARG A 151 4.40 21.48 -1.77
CA ARG A 151 3.28 22.35 -2.11
C ARG A 151 2.23 22.00 -1.09
N SER A 152 2.06 22.90 -0.12
CA SER A 152 1.11 22.73 0.96
C SER A 152 -0.22 22.27 0.40
N ILE A 153 -0.86 21.27 1.02
CA ILE A 153 -2.26 20.91 0.75
C ILE A 153 -3.15 22.17 0.80
N ARG A 154 -2.74 23.21 1.55
CA ARG A 154 -3.38 24.52 1.61
C ARG A 154 -3.42 25.31 0.29
N ASP A 155 -2.63 24.92 -0.72
CA ASP A 155 -2.52 25.66 -1.98
C ASP A 155 -3.05 24.90 -3.20
N ASP A 156 -3.35 23.59 -3.08
CA ASP A 156 -3.91 22.80 -4.18
C ASP A 156 -5.40 22.49 -3.95
N ALA A 157 -6.26 23.17 -4.71
CA ALA A 157 -7.71 23.05 -4.60
C ALA A 157 -8.24 21.64 -4.94
N ALA A 158 -7.53 20.84 -5.73
CA ALA A 158 -7.94 19.48 -6.04
C ALA A 158 -7.66 18.54 -4.85
N LEU A 159 -6.49 18.69 -4.21
CA LEU A 159 -6.13 17.92 -3.01
C LEU A 159 -6.98 18.30 -1.80
N GLN A 160 -7.33 19.58 -1.64
CA GLN A 160 -8.25 20.00 -0.57
C GLN A 160 -9.64 19.39 -0.69
N ASN A 161 -10.12 19.24 -1.91
CA ASN A 161 -11.42 18.63 -2.14
C ASN A 161 -11.38 17.11 -1.90
N LEU A 162 -10.25 16.45 -2.13
CA LEU A 162 -10.07 15.05 -1.73
C LEU A 162 -9.95 14.89 -0.21
N ALA A 163 -9.22 15.78 0.46
CA ALA A 163 -9.04 15.74 1.91
C ALA A 163 -10.35 15.93 2.70
N LYS A 164 -11.33 16.63 2.12
CA LYS A 164 -12.64 16.90 2.74
C LYS A 164 -13.69 15.84 2.43
N ARG A 165 -13.39 14.86 1.58
CA ARG A 165 -14.33 13.79 1.27
C ARG A 165 -14.24 12.75 2.39
N PRO A 166 -15.37 12.43 3.05
CA PRO A 166 -15.40 11.27 3.94
C PRO A 166 -14.87 10.07 3.17
N ILE A 167 -13.97 9.32 3.81
CA ILE A 167 -13.57 8.03 3.25
C ILE A 167 -14.75 7.10 3.51
N ASN A 168 -15.51 6.81 2.45
CA ASN A 168 -16.72 6.00 2.54
C ASN A 168 -16.39 4.67 3.24
N PRO A 169 -17.05 4.36 4.37
CA PRO A 169 -16.84 3.10 5.06
C PRO A 169 -17.02 1.86 4.18
N GLN A 170 -17.84 1.94 3.12
CA GLN A 170 -18.11 0.87 2.15
C GLN A 170 -17.08 0.80 1.00
N ASP A 171 -16.23 1.82 0.83
CA ASP A 171 -15.10 1.78 -0.12
C ASP A 171 -13.89 1.04 0.49
N ARG A 172 -13.92 0.78 1.81
CA ARG A 172 -13.20 -0.35 2.39
C ARG A 172 -13.87 -1.59 1.82
N MET A 173 -13.24 -2.31 0.91
CA MET A 173 -13.79 -3.56 0.37
C MET A 173 -14.30 -4.44 1.52
N ILE A 174 -15.63 -4.45 1.72
CA ILE A 174 -16.55 -5.52 2.16
C ILE A 174 -17.82 -4.90 2.80
N PRO A 175 -19.03 -5.44 2.52
CA PRO A 175 -20.28 -5.17 3.26
C PRO A 175 -20.32 -5.69 4.71
#